data_AF-A0A523J3J1-F1
#
_entry.id   AF-A0A523J3J1-F1
#
_cell.length_a   1.000
_cell.length_b   1.000
_cell.length_c   1.000
_cell.angle_alpha   90.00
_cell.angle_beta   90.00
_cell.angle_gamma   90.00
#
_symmetry.space_group_name_H-M   'P 1'
#
loop_
_entity.id
_entity.type
_entity.pdbx_description
1 polymer ?
#
loop_
_entity_poly.entity_id
_entity_poly.type
_entity_poly.pdbx_seq_one_letter_code
_entity_poly.pdbx_strand_id
1 'polypeptide(L)'
;METKIRENFDKAILNYSKDKFKGVYLKAKDEFFDLTGSIHADHENFEQRMNSFYEWYFFNYSESKILKDYTAKDSFFKDFKYSIFEFSGKNLRGRCVFKDFIGKDKVLLPKGVMPPGLTKDDIIVGRFIALEEGHYLLPGFFILPGKVKSILKREARRIAKINDVDKKEEFLLKIETLYNRWRSYNHLDPAKIFVYGP
;
A
#
# COMPACT_ATOMS: atom_id res chain seq x y z
N MET A 1 16.67 9.65 8.35
CA MET A 1 15.47 10.08 7.60
C MET A 1 14.34 9.08 7.77
N GLU A 2 14.53 7.81 7.43
CA GLU A 2 13.52 6.75 7.58
C GLU A 2 12.93 6.67 9.00
N THR A 3 13.78 6.73 10.03
CA THR A 3 13.36 6.75 11.44
C THR A 3 12.39 7.91 11.75
N LYS A 4 12.67 9.11 11.24
CA LYS A 4 11.84 10.29 11.47
C LYS A 4 10.48 10.18 10.78
N ILE A 5 10.43 9.58 9.58
CA ILE A 5 9.17 9.34 8.86
C ILE A 5 8.29 8.38 9.65
N ARG A 6 8.88 7.28 10.10
CA ARG A 6 8.19 6.28 10.90
C ARG A 6 7.70 6.85 12.22
N GLU A 7 8.56 7.56 12.95
CA GLU A 7 8.17 8.23 14.20
C GLU A 7 7.02 9.22 14.00
N ASN A 8 7.04 10.01 12.92
CA ASN A 8 5.97 10.95 12.62
C ASN A 8 4.66 10.25 12.30
N PHE A 9 4.74 9.16 11.53
CA PHE A 9 3.58 8.34 11.19
C PHE A 9 2.99 7.65 12.43
N ASP A 10 3.82 7.01 13.25
CA ASP A 10 3.41 6.32 14.47
C ASP A 10 2.76 7.29 15.48
N LYS A 11 3.35 8.50 15.64
CA LYS A 11 2.75 9.57 16.46
C LYS A 11 1.39 10.02 15.90
N ALA A 12 1.27 10.11 14.58
CA ALA A 12 0.01 10.48 13.96
C ALA A 12 -1.05 9.41 14.24
N ILE A 13 -0.75 8.15 13.95
CA ILE A 13 -1.67 7.02 14.21
C ILE A 13 -2.10 7.01 15.69
N LEU A 14 -1.17 7.10 16.63
CA LEU A 14 -1.48 7.11 18.06
C LEU A 14 -2.43 8.25 18.46
N ASN A 15 -2.25 9.44 17.88
CA ASN A 15 -3.09 10.59 18.17
C ASN A 15 -4.48 10.48 17.53
N TYR A 16 -4.56 9.92 16.33
CA TYR A 16 -5.81 9.75 15.59
C TYR A 16 -6.51 8.41 15.86
N SER A 17 -5.99 7.57 16.76
CA SER A 17 -6.65 6.31 17.18
C SER A 17 -7.26 6.36 18.58
N LYS A 18 -7.20 7.51 19.27
CA LYS A 18 -7.62 7.66 20.67
C LYS A 18 -8.65 8.77 20.86
N ASP A 19 -9.16 8.88 22.08
CA ASP A 19 -10.07 9.95 22.52
C ASP A 19 -11.23 10.17 21.55
N LYS A 20 -11.34 11.38 20.99
CA LYS A 20 -12.40 11.77 20.05
C LYS A 20 -12.40 10.98 18.72
N PHE A 21 -11.27 10.37 18.35
CA PHE A 21 -11.16 9.60 17.11
C PHE A 21 -11.38 8.09 17.30
N LYS A 22 -11.47 7.62 18.55
CA LYS A 22 -11.57 6.19 18.87
C LYS A 22 -12.73 5.49 18.15
N GLY A 23 -13.91 6.13 18.10
CA GLY A 23 -15.08 5.55 17.42
C GLY A 23 -14.85 5.37 15.91
N VAL A 24 -14.30 6.39 15.25
CA VAL A 24 -13.99 6.35 13.81
C VAL A 24 -12.87 5.34 13.52
N TYR A 25 -11.86 5.26 14.39
CA TYR A 25 -10.79 4.27 14.27
C TYR A 25 -11.31 2.83 14.35
N LEU A 26 -12.18 2.52 15.32
CA LEU A 26 -12.76 1.18 15.44
C LEU A 26 -13.64 0.84 14.24
N LYS A 27 -14.49 1.78 13.78
CA LYS A 27 -15.29 1.59 12.57
C LYS A 27 -14.41 1.32 11.33
N ALA A 28 -13.35 2.11 11.14
CA ALA A 28 -12.42 1.93 10.03
C ALA A 28 -11.73 0.56 10.09
N LYS A 29 -11.37 0.13 11.30
CA LYS A 29 -10.74 -1.17 11.52
C LYS A 29 -11.67 -2.31 11.09
N ASP A 30 -12.92 -2.28 11.54
CA ASP A 30 -13.91 -3.29 11.19
C ASP A 30 -14.15 -3.30 9.68
N GLU A 31 -14.37 -2.13 9.07
CA GLU A 31 -14.58 -1.98 7.62
C GLU A 31 -13.40 -2.51 6.79
N PHE A 32 -12.17 -2.18 7.17
CA PHE A 32 -10.98 -2.65 6.46
C PHE A 32 -10.84 -4.17 6.51
N PHE A 33 -11.07 -4.79 7.68
CA PHE A 33 -10.94 -6.24 7.82
C PHE A 33 -12.15 -7.01 7.29
N ASP A 34 -13.32 -6.39 7.19
CA ASP A 34 -14.46 -6.94 6.44
C ASP A 34 -14.14 -7.00 4.93
N LEU A 35 -13.46 -5.98 4.39
CA LEU A 35 -13.06 -5.93 2.98
C LEU A 35 -11.87 -6.85 2.67
N THR A 36 -10.85 -6.88 3.54
CA THR A 36 -9.57 -7.55 3.26
C THR A 36 -9.43 -8.93 3.89
N GLY A 37 -10.43 -9.36 4.68
CA GLY A 37 -10.48 -10.62 5.42
C GLY A 37 -10.13 -10.45 6.89
N SER A 38 -10.59 -11.36 7.76
CA SER A 38 -10.32 -11.27 9.21
C SER A 38 -8.83 -11.43 9.54
N ILE A 39 -8.39 -10.82 10.64
CA ILE A 39 -7.01 -10.87 11.13
C ILE A 39 -6.95 -11.45 12.54
N HIS A 40 -5.98 -12.32 12.80
CA HIS A 40 -5.69 -12.89 14.12
C HIS A 40 -4.22 -12.63 14.49
N ALA A 41 -3.94 -12.43 15.78
CA ALA A 41 -2.62 -12.02 16.27
C ALA A 41 -1.52 -13.07 16.08
N ASP A 42 -1.90 -14.32 15.87
CA ASP A 42 -1.02 -15.46 15.61
C ASP A 42 -0.71 -15.66 14.12
N HIS A 43 -1.34 -14.89 13.22
CA HIS A 43 -1.01 -14.93 11.80
C HIS A 43 0.40 -14.39 11.54
N GLU A 44 1.20 -15.11 10.74
CA GLU A 44 2.57 -14.71 10.38
C GLU A 44 2.66 -13.31 9.74
N ASN A 45 1.61 -12.87 9.05
CA ASN A 45 1.54 -11.58 8.38
C ASN A 45 0.78 -10.51 9.19
N PHE A 46 0.52 -10.74 10.49
CA PHE A 46 -0.23 -9.82 11.34
C PHE A 46 0.31 -8.38 11.26
N GLU A 47 1.62 -8.21 11.47
CA GLU A 47 2.29 -6.89 11.45
C GLU A 47 2.14 -6.18 10.11
N GLN A 48 2.35 -6.88 8.99
CA GLN A 48 2.20 -6.30 7.65
C GLN A 48 0.76 -5.83 7.41
N ARG A 49 -0.23 -6.63 7.81
CA ARG A 49 -1.64 -6.30 7.65
C ARG A 49 -2.08 -5.14 8.53
N MET A 50 -1.57 -5.07 9.76
CA MET A 50 -1.79 -3.91 10.64
C MET A 50 -1.17 -2.65 10.05
N ASN A 51 0.05 -2.72 9.49
CA ASN A 51 0.66 -1.59 8.79
C ASN A 51 -0.18 -1.14 7.58
N SER A 52 -0.69 -2.08 6.77
CA SER A 52 -1.57 -1.76 5.64
C SER A 52 -2.85 -1.08 6.10
N PHE A 53 -3.47 -1.57 7.18
CA PHE A 53 -4.62 -0.92 7.81
C PHE A 53 -4.28 0.50 8.29
N TYR A 54 -3.19 0.70 9.04
CA TYR A 54 -2.82 2.03 9.55
C TYR A 54 -2.60 3.02 8.42
N GLU A 55 -1.94 2.60 7.36
CA GLU A 55 -1.76 3.40 6.17
C GLU A 55 -3.07 3.72 5.48
N TRP A 56 -3.95 2.73 5.28
CA TRP A 56 -5.26 2.97 4.68
C TRP A 56 -6.10 3.92 5.54
N TYR A 57 -6.13 3.70 6.85
CA TYR A 57 -6.83 4.56 7.79
C TYR A 57 -6.35 6.01 7.73
N PHE A 58 -5.03 6.22 7.67
CA PHE A 58 -4.44 7.55 7.65
C PHE A 58 -4.63 8.25 6.29
N PHE A 59 -4.36 7.56 5.18
CA PHE A 59 -4.25 8.15 3.85
C PHE A 59 -5.54 8.10 3.04
N ASN A 60 -6.38 7.08 3.25
CA ASN A 60 -7.47 6.73 2.34
C ASN A 60 -8.85 6.81 3.01
N TYR A 61 -8.96 6.57 4.32
CA TYR A 61 -10.27 6.52 4.98
C TYR A 61 -10.93 7.91 5.08
N SER A 62 -11.87 8.16 4.16
CA SER A 62 -12.47 9.47 3.90
C SER A 62 -13.24 10.05 5.10
N GLU A 63 -13.91 9.21 5.89
CA GLU A 63 -14.67 9.65 7.08
C GLU A 63 -13.78 10.24 8.17
N SER A 64 -12.51 9.84 8.24
CA SER A 64 -11.60 10.28 9.29
C SER A 64 -11.11 11.71 9.12
N LYS A 65 -11.05 12.20 7.87
CA LYS A 65 -10.39 13.46 7.48
C LYS A 65 -8.97 13.61 8.04
N ILE A 66 -8.31 12.52 8.46
CA ILE A 66 -7.03 12.55 9.18
C ILE A 66 -5.94 13.21 8.35
N LEU A 67 -5.77 12.76 7.10
CA LEU A 67 -4.76 13.33 6.22
C LEU A 67 -4.96 14.85 6.07
N LYS A 68 -6.21 15.31 5.93
CA LYS A 68 -6.54 16.73 5.82
C LYS A 68 -6.20 17.50 7.10
N ASP A 69 -6.59 16.97 8.26
CA ASP A 69 -6.32 17.59 9.56
C ASP A 69 -4.82 17.64 9.88
N TYR A 70 -4.08 16.58 9.53
CA TYR A 70 -2.64 16.51 9.73
C TYR A 70 -1.92 17.49 8.80
N THR A 71 -2.27 17.47 7.49
CA THR A 71 -1.60 18.29 6.47
C THR A 71 -1.92 19.77 6.54
N ALA A 72 -2.97 20.16 7.26
CA ALA A 72 -3.21 21.55 7.62
C ALA A 72 -2.14 22.12 8.56
N LYS A 73 -1.41 21.26 9.28
CA LYS A 73 -0.32 21.64 10.20
C LYS A 73 1.05 21.26 9.67
N ASP A 74 1.15 20.12 8.99
CA ASP A 74 2.39 19.59 8.45
C ASP A 74 2.16 18.91 7.10
N SER A 75 2.64 19.53 6.02
CA SER A 75 2.46 19.03 4.65
C SER A 75 3.26 17.76 4.32
N PHE A 76 4.04 17.21 5.27
CA PHE A 76 4.94 16.08 5.05
C PHE A 76 4.31 14.87 4.36
N PHE A 77 3.06 14.53 4.69
CA PHE A 77 2.34 13.38 4.13
C PHE A 77 1.39 13.72 2.98
N LYS A 78 1.35 14.99 2.53
CA LYS A 78 0.39 15.47 1.54
C LYS A 78 0.54 14.77 0.19
N ASP A 79 1.79 14.56 -0.23
CA ASP A 79 2.10 13.99 -1.54
C ASP A 79 2.49 12.51 -1.38
N PHE A 80 1.49 11.64 -1.53
CA PHE A 80 1.69 10.19 -1.50
C PHE A 80 1.13 9.51 -2.75
N LYS A 81 1.66 8.32 -3.06
CA LYS A 81 1.17 7.44 -4.13
C LYS A 81 0.83 6.08 -3.57
N TYR A 82 -0.44 5.68 -3.67
CA TYR A 82 -0.90 4.30 -3.45
C TYR A 82 -1.12 3.63 -4.80
N SER A 83 -0.42 2.53 -5.09
CA SER A 83 -0.57 1.81 -6.37
C SER A 83 0.04 0.41 -6.33
N ILE A 84 0.00 -0.27 -7.48
CA ILE A 84 0.78 -1.47 -7.78
C ILE A 84 2.06 -1.06 -8.52
N PHE A 85 3.19 -1.56 -8.06
CA PHE A 85 4.49 -1.22 -8.61
C PHE A 85 5.30 -2.46 -8.98
N GLU A 86 6.08 -2.37 -10.04
CA GLU A 86 7.10 -3.36 -10.40
C GLU A 86 8.49 -2.81 -10.06
N PHE A 87 9.23 -3.53 -9.21
CA PHE A 87 10.60 -3.18 -8.87
C PHE A 87 11.53 -3.52 -10.05
N SER A 88 12.05 -2.48 -10.72
CA SER A 88 12.89 -2.61 -11.92
C SER A 88 14.39 -2.77 -11.62
N GLY A 89 14.77 -2.89 -10.35
CA GLY A 89 16.16 -2.90 -9.91
C GLY A 89 16.74 -1.49 -9.69
N LYS A 90 18.06 -1.37 -9.77
CA LYS A 90 18.78 -0.10 -9.62
C LYS A 90 19.04 0.55 -10.98
N ASN A 91 18.94 1.88 -11.04
CA ASN A 91 19.40 2.65 -12.21
C ASN A 91 20.93 2.84 -12.19
N LEU A 92 21.47 3.49 -13.23
CA LEU A 92 22.91 3.81 -13.34
C LEU A 92 23.45 4.67 -12.19
N ARG A 93 22.57 5.40 -11.48
CA ARG A 93 22.93 6.19 -10.29
C ARG A 93 22.83 5.39 -8.99
N GLY A 94 22.56 4.09 -9.06
CA GLY A 94 22.43 3.19 -7.91
C GLY A 94 21.13 3.33 -7.12
N ARG A 95 20.12 4.04 -7.65
CA ARG A 95 18.82 4.24 -6.98
C ARG A 95 17.83 3.15 -7.40
N CYS A 96 17.08 2.62 -6.43
CA CYS A 96 16.02 1.66 -6.67
C CYS A 96 14.85 2.31 -7.42
N VAL A 97 14.37 1.64 -8.48
CA VAL A 97 13.34 2.15 -9.38
C VAL A 97 12.11 1.26 -9.35
N PHE A 98 10.95 1.86 -9.19
CA PHE A 98 9.65 1.20 -9.23
C PHE A 98 8.82 1.80 -10.36
N LYS A 99 8.16 0.95 -11.15
CA LYS A 99 7.26 1.37 -12.23
C LYS A 99 5.82 1.17 -11.80
N ASP A 100 5.03 2.24 -11.81
CA ASP A 100 3.60 2.20 -11.50
C ASP A 100 2.81 1.53 -12.63
N PHE A 101 1.99 0.53 -12.33
CA PHE A 101 1.14 -0.13 -13.32
C PHE A 101 -0.07 0.71 -13.73
N ILE A 102 -0.57 1.57 -12.84
CA ILE A 102 -1.77 2.39 -13.04
C ILE A 102 -1.34 3.76 -13.58
N GLY A 103 -0.53 4.50 -12.82
CA GLY A 103 -0.10 5.85 -13.15
C GLY A 103 0.97 5.93 -14.25
N LYS A 104 1.65 4.81 -14.56
CA LYS A 104 2.78 4.71 -15.53
C LYS A 104 4.04 5.51 -15.19
N ASP A 105 4.01 6.28 -14.11
CA ASP A 105 5.17 7.00 -13.60
C ASP A 105 6.21 6.04 -12.98
N LYS A 106 7.42 6.56 -12.79
CA LYS A 106 8.46 5.89 -11.99
C LYS A 106 8.55 6.55 -10.63
N VAL A 107 8.68 5.76 -9.57
CA VAL A 107 9.10 6.22 -8.25
C VAL A 107 10.50 5.72 -7.94
N LEU A 108 11.29 6.58 -7.29
CA LEU A 108 12.72 6.38 -7.05
C LEU A 108 12.98 6.50 -5.55
N LEU A 109 13.55 5.46 -4.95
CA LEU A 109 14.06 5.57 -3.59
C LEU A 109 15.36 6.39 -3.56
N PRO A 110 15.71 7.02 -2.42
CA PRO A 110 17.02 7.62 -2.21
C PRO A 110 18.17 6.63 -2.46
N LYS A 111 19.36 7.15 -2.70
CA LYS A 111 20.55 6.31 -2.93
C LYS A 111 20.87 5.51 -1.66
N GLY A 112 21.23 4.23 -1.82
CA GLY A 112 21.57 3.35 -0.70
C GLY A 112 20.37 2.71 0.01
N VAL A 113 19.14 3.15 -0.28
CA VAL A 113 17.92 2.55 0.27
C VAL A 113 17.48 1.35 -0.58
N MET A 114 17.33 0.20 0.07
CA MET A 114 16.85 -1.04 -0.53
C MET A 114 15.81 -1.66 0.41
N PRO A 115 14.54 -1.80 0.00
CA PRO A 115 13.56 -2.48 0.83
C PRO A 115 13.95 -3.96 0.99
N PRO A 116 13.84 -4.52 2.20
CA PRO A 116 14.19 -5.90 2.45
C PRO A 116 13.29 -6.85 1.65
N GLY A 117 13.87 -7.96 1.18
CA GLY A 117 13.13 -9.02 0.50
C GLY A 117 12.72 -8.73 -0.94
N LEU A 118 13.00 -7.54 -1.49
CA LEU A 118 12.72 -7.24 -2.89
C LEU A 118 13.84 -7.67 -3.83
N THR A 119 13.43 -8.32 -4.92
CA THR A 119 14.24 -8.72 -6.05
C THR A 119 13.68 -8.13 -7.33
N LYS A 120 14.54 -7.99 -8.35
CA LYS A 120 14.13 -7.41 -9.63
C LYS A 120 12.94 -8.18 -10.20
N ASP A 121 11.98 -7.45 -10.77
CA ASP A 121 10.72 -7.91 -11.33
C ASP A 121 9.63 -8.29 -10.31
N ASP A 122 9.91 -8.18 -9.00
CA ASP A 122 8.89 -8.27 -7.96
C ASP A 122 7.82 -7.19 -8.13
N ILE A 123 6.60 -7.59 -7.81
CA ILE A 123 5.43 -6.73 -7.87
C ILE A 123 4.97 -6.47 -6.46
N ILE A 124 4.76 -5.22 -6.11
CA ILE A 124 4.24 -4.83 -4.80
C ILE A 124 2.97 -4.01 -4.93
N VAL A 125 2.13 -4.08 -3.91
CA VAL A 125 1.18 -3.02 -3.60
C VAL A 125 1.72 -2.28 -2.39
N GLY A 126 1.70 -0.96 -2.42
CA GLY A 126 2.20 -0.16 -1.30
C GLY A 126 2.03 1.33 -1.52
N ARG A 127 2.42 2.10 -0.50
CA ARG A 127 2.36 3.56 -0.51
C ARG A 127 3.76 4.16 -0.50
N PHE A 128 3.96 5.14 -1.36
CA PHE A 128 5.17 5.95 -1.40
C PHE A 128 4.87 7.38 -0.97
N ILE A 129 5.64 7.92 -0.04
CA ILE A 129 5.63 9.34 0.30
C ILE A 129 6.69 10.05 -0.54
N ALA A 130 6.34 11.16 -1.17
CA ALA A 130 7.29 11.99 -1.90
C ALA A 130 8.18 12.79 -0.92
N LEU A 131 9.47 12.82 -1.21
CA LEU A 131 10.50 13.54 -0.46
C LEU A 131 11.37 14.34 -1.44
N GLU A 132 12.13 15.31 -0.94
CA GLU A 132 13.08 16.08 -1.77
C GLU A 132 14.06 15.18 -2.53
N GLU A 133 14.63 14.16 -1.87
CA GLU A 133 15.60 13.26 -2.48
C GLU A 133 14.99 12.06 -3.22
N GLY A 134 13.67 11.90 -3.25
CA GLY A 134 13.03 10.73 -3.85
C GLY A 134 11.70 10.35 -3.21
N HIS A 135 11.55 9.08 -2.89
CA HIS A 135 10.34 8.55 -2.28
C HIS A 135 10.69 7.61 -1.14
N TYR A 136 9.81 7.51 -0.15
CA TYR A 136 9.90 6.53 0.92
C TYR A 136 8.77 5.51 0.80
N LEU A 137 9.11 4.22 0.74
CA LEU A 137 8.14 3.13 0.74
C LEU A 137 7.69 2.85 2.18
N LEU A 138 6.38 2.95 2.42
CA LEU A 138 5.79 2.67 3.72
C LEU A 138 5.68 1.15 4.00
N PRO A 139 5.73 0.72 5.27
CA PRO A 139 5.96 -0.68 5.66
C PRO A 139 4.76 -1.63 5.47
N GLY A 140 3.57 -1.12 5.15
CA GLY A 140 2.36 -1.90 4.87
C GLY A 140 2.35 -2.54 3.48
N PHE A 141 3.40 -2.34 2.68
CA PHE A 141 3.52 -2.97 1.37
C PHE A 141 3.56 -4.50 1.47
N PHE A 142 3.14 -5.17 0.40
CA PHE A 142 3.24 -6.62 0.26
C PHE A 142 3.66 -7.02 -1.15
N ILE A 143 4.39 -8.13 -1.25
CA ILE A 143 4.90 -8.68 -2.51
C ILE A 143 3.90 -9.68 -3.07
N LEU A 144 3.53 -9.49 -4.34
CA LEU A 144 2.61 -10.34 -5.08
C LEU A 144 3.35 -11.46 -5.84
N PRO A 145 2.71 -12.62 -6.05
CA PRO A 145 3.29 -13.70 -6.84
C PRO A 145 3.60 -13.26 -8.27
N GLY A 146 4.81 -13.52 -8.78
CA GLY A 146 5.19 -13.13 -10.14
C GLY A 146 4.26 -13.68 -11.24
N LYS A 147 3.62 -14.84 -11.01
CA LYS A 147 2.67 -15.46 -11.94
C LYS A 147 1.43 -14.60 -12.24
N VAL A 148 1.06 -13.67 -11.35
CA VAL A 148 -0.14 -12.83 -11.55
C VAL A 148 0.16 -11.51 -12.27
N LYS A 149 1.41 -11.27 -12.67
CA LYS A 149 1.87 -10.03 -13.33
C LYS A 149 1.01 -9.61 -14.52
N SER A 150 0.74 -10.53 -15.44
CA SER A 150 -0.02 -10.25 -16.66
C SER A 150 -1.47 -9.87 -16.36
N ILE A 151 -2.08 -10.57 -15.40
CA ILE A 151 -3.43 -10.30 -14.89
C ILE A 151 -3.48 -8.89 -14.30
N LEU A 152 -2.56 -8.59 -13.37
CA LEU A 152 -2.51 -7.29 -12.70
C LEU A 152 -2.24 -6.14 -13.67
N LYS A 153 -1.34 -6.32 -14.66
CA LYS A 153 -1.10 -5.30 -15.71
C LYS A 153 -2.34 -5.05 -16.56
N ARG A 154 -3.13 -6.08 -16.88
CA ARG A 154 -4.38 -5.93 -17.63
C ARG A 154 -5.40 -5.14 -16.83
N GLU A 155 -5.63 -5.53 -15.57
CA GLU A 155 -6.60 -4.84 -14.71
C GLU A 155 -6.17 -3.41 -14.37
N ALA A 156 -4.89 -3.19 -14.06
CA ALA A 156 -4.36 -1.84 -13.81
C ALA A 156 -4.58 -0.91 -15.02
N ARG A 157 -4.44 -1.41 -16.25
CA ARG A 157 -4.76 -0.64 -17.46
C ARG A 157 -6.25 -0.33 -17.57
N ARG A 158 -7.14 -1.26 -17.17
CA ARG A 158 -8.59 -1.02 -17.14
C ARG A 158 -8.92 0.08 -16.14
N ILE A 159 -8.41 -0.02 -14.91
CA ILE A 159 -8.59 1.00 -13.86
C ILE A 159 -8.02 2.35 -14.28
N ALA A 160 -6.83 2.40 -14.89
CA ALA A 160 -6.23 3.63 -15.38
C ALA A 160 -7.09 4.35 -16.45
N LYS A 161 -7.87 3.61 -17.25
CA LYS A 161 -8.80 4.20 -18.23
C LYS A 161 -10.05 4.81 -17.60
N ILE A 162 -10.50 4.27 -16.46
CA ILE A 162 -11.66 4.79 -15.73
C ILE A 162 -11.30 6.16 -15.12
N ASN A 163 -10.05 6.34 -14.68
CA ASN A 163 -9.55 7.60 -14.10
C ASN A 163 -10.37 8.08 -12.90
N ASP A 164 -10.77 7.14 -12.04
CA ASP A 164 -11.56 7.37 -10.84
C ASP A 164 -10.77 6.89 -9.62
N VAL A 165 -10.68 7.74 -8.60
CA VAL A 165 -9.86 7.49 -7.40
C VAL A 165 -10.49 6.40 -6.52
N ASP A 166 -11.82 6.39 -6.41
CA ASP A 166 -12.54 5.41 -5.59
C ASP A 166 -12.46 4.03 -6.25
N LYS A 167 -12.62 3.94 -7.57
CA LYS A 167 -12.42 2.69 -8.33
C LYS A 167 -10.98 2.19 -8.29
N LYS A 168 -10.01 3.10 -8.24
CA LYS A 168 -8.61 2.72 -8.02
C LYS A 168 -8.42 2.13 -6.62
N GLU A 169 -9.01 2.75 -5.60
CA GLU A 169 -8.91 2.26 -4.23
C GLU A 169 -9.61 0.91 -4.04
N GLU A 170 -10.85 0.76 -4.52
CA GLU A 170 -11.60 -0.50 -4.52
C GLU A 170 -10.76 -1.63 -5.15
N PHE A 171 -10.08 -1.34 -6.27
CA PHE A 171 -9.21 -2.31 -6.93
C PHE A 171 -7.99 -2.70 -6.09
N LEU A 172 -7.34 -1.73 -5.45
CA LEU A 172 -6.17 -2.00 -4.60
C LEU A 172 -6.56 -2.79 -3.34
N LEU A 173 -7.68 -2.46 -2.69
CA LEU A 173 -8.23 -3.24 -1.58
C LEU A 173 -8.62 -4.65 -2.03
N LYS A 174 -9.20 -4.79 -3.23
CA LYS A 174 -9.50 -6.11 -3.80
C LYS A 174 -8.24 -6.96 -3.99
N ILE A 175 -7.12 -6.36 -4.41
CA ILE A 175 -5.84 -7.06 -4.51
C ILE A 175 -5.39 -7.56 -3.14
N GLU A 176 -5.53 -6.74 -2.10
CA GLU A 176 -5.19 -7.15 -0.74
C GLU A 176 -6.06 -8.31 -0.23
N THR A 177 -7.36 -8.31 -0.51
CA THR A 177 -8.24 -9.46 -0.24
C THR A 177 -7.74 -10.74 -0.94
N LEU A 178 -7.37 -10.63 -2.22
CA LEU A 178 -6.89 -11.77 -3.03
C LEU A 178 -5.52 -12.26 -2.56
N TYR A 179 -4.64 -11.34 -2.15
CA TYR A 179 -3.35 -11.64 -1.55
C TYR A 179 -3.52 -12.40 -0.23
N ASN A 180 -4.37 -11.91 0.67
CA ASN A 180 -4.65 -12.58 1.95
C ASN A 180 -5.25 -13.98 1.73
N ARG A 181 -6.16 -14.12 0.76
CA ARG A 181 -6.67 -15.44 0.35
C ARG A 181 -5.56 -16.35 -0.18
N TRP A 182 -4.69 -15.85 -1.05
CA TRP A 182 -3.55 -16.65 -1.56
C TRP A 182 -2.60 -17.07 -0.45
N ARG A 183 -2.33 -16.23 0.55
CA ARG A 183 -1.52 -16.60 1.71
C ARG A 183 -2.12 -17.77 2.48
N SER A 184 -3.45 -17.82 2.63
CA SER A 184 -4.15 -18.95 3.27
C SER A 184 -4.18 -20.22 2.41
N TYR A 185 -4.15 -20.09 1.07
CA TYR A 185 -4.19 -21.19 0.11
C TYR A 185 -2.94 -21.23 -0.76
N ASN A 186 -1.76 -21.11 -0.15
CA ASN A 186 -0.49 -20.93 -0.86
C ASN A 186 -0.09 -22.13 -1.76
N HIS A 187 -0.72 -23.28 -1.56
CA HIS A 187 -0.59 -24.49 -2.39
C HIS A 187 -1.33 -24.39 -3.73
N LEU A 188 -2.26 -23.45 -3.88
CA LEU A 188 -3.00 -23.22 -5.13
C LEU A 188 -2.22 -22.31 -6.07
N ASP A 189 -2.45 -22.48 -7.38
CA ASP A 189 -1.93 -21.55 -8.37
C ASP A 189 -2.52 -20.15 -8.14
N PRO A 190 -1.70 -19.11 -7.88
CA PRO A 190 -2.20 -17.76 -7.65
C PRO A 190 -3.02 -17.22 -8.84
N ALA A 191 -2.78 -17.67 -10.07
CA ALA A 191 -3.60 -17.27 -11.22
C ALA A 191 -5.08 -17.73 -11.11
N LYS A 192 -5.36 -18.79 -10.34
CA LYS A 192 -6.73 -19.25 -10.04
C LYS A 192 -7.39 -18.46 -8.90
N ILE A 193 -6.60 -17.76 -8.09
CA ILE A 193 -7.10 -16.92 -6.99
C ILE A 193 -7.32 -15.49 -7.49
N PHE A 194 -6.36 -14.94 -8.23
CA PHE A 194 -6.40 -13.58 -8.76
C PHE A 194 -7.29 -13.48 -10.01
N VAL A 195 -8.58 -13.76 -9.81
CA VAL A 195 -9.60 -13.68 -10.84
C VAL A 195 -10.44 -12.43 -10.60
N TYR A 196 -10.55 -11.60 -11.63
CA TYR A 196 -11.42 -10.44 -11.67
C TYR A 196 -12.58 -10.82 -12.60
N GLY A 197 -13.82 -10.59 -12.13
CA GLY A 197 -15.01 -10.88 -12.92
C GLY A 197 -15.01 -10.11 -14.26
N PRO A 198 -15.90 -10.50 -15.20
CA PRO A 198 -16.06 -9.80 -16.46
C PRO A 198 -16.38 -8.30 -16.28
#